data_AF-A0AB39X6Q9-F1
#
_entry.id   AF-A0AB39X6Q9-F1
#
_cell.length_a   1.000
_cell.length_b   1.000
_cell.length_c   1.000
_cell.angle_alpha   90.00
_cell.angle_beta   90.00
_cell.angle_gamma   90.00
#
_symmetry.space_group_name_H-M   'P 1'
#
loop_
_entity.id
_entity.type
_entity.pdbx_description
1 polymer ?
#
loop_
_entity_poly.entity_id
_entity_poly.type
_entity_poly.pdbx_seq_one_letter_code
_entity_poly.pdbx_strand_id
1 'polypeptide(L)'
;MTLLTGRAVGSFESTWETDLRRIKDHGAEQYLRTLEASVLSDSFWDVTLVQELESPSKRSPAFQTYLAARVAKGGRGFLSKSINIAQMIEGHGDMHHIIPKNHLIRHGFPKQGDYNQIANFALTETAINIAIKDLPPKEYMLMVLEQIESGNLRLGEICDREDLQRNLAENAIPELIFNTTAENYKEFRAGRRFLMATMIKEYYDSL
;
A
#
# COMPACT_ATOMS: atom_id res chain seq x y z
N MET A 1 0.59 12.45 -11.89
CA MET A 1 2.03 12.53 -12.19
C MET A 1 2.82 13.29 -11.11
N THR A 2 2.52 14.56 -10.81
CA THR A 2 3.35 15.41 -9.93
C THR A 2 3.66 14.82 -8.55
N LEU A 3 2.66 14.33 -7.83
CA LEU A 3 2.87 13.63 -6.56
C LEU A 3 3.64 12.33 -6.81
N LEU A 4 3.13 11.47 -7.70
CA LEU A 4 3.69 10.15 -8.00
C LEU A 4 5.20 10.17 -8.26
N THR A 5 5.68 11.09 -9.10
CA THR A 5 7.09 11.17 -9.48
C THR A 5 7.89 12.13 -8.59
N GLY A 6 7.31 12.62 -7.48
CA GLY A 6 7.96 13.58 -6.58
C GLY A 6 8.33 14.91 -7.25
N ARG A 7 7.72 15.27 -8.39
CA ARG A 7 8.17 16.37 -9.27
C ARG A 7 8.10 17.75 -8.61
N ALA A 8 7.22 17.90 -7.61
CA ALA A 8 7.06 19.13 -6.82
C ALA A 8 7.69 19.04 -5.42
N VAL A 9 8.62 18.12 -5.19
CA VAL A 9 9.32 17.94 -3.91
C VAL A 9 10.78 18.38 -4.05
N GLY A 10 11.31 19.10 -3.06
CA GLY A 10 12.70 19.56 -3.04
C GLY A 10 12.92 20.83 -3.87
N SER A 11 14.00 20.89 -4.65
CA SER A 11 14.32 22.02 -5.54
C SER A 11 13.52 21.95 -6.84
N PHE A 12 12.20 22.13 -6.74
CA PHE A 12 11.26 21.96 -7.86
C PHE A 12 11.18 23.17 -8.79
N GLU A 13 11.70 24.33 -8.37
CA GLU A 13 11.51 25.62 -9.05
C GLU A 13 12.03 25.58 -10.48
N SER A 14 13.22 25.01 -10.72
CA SER A 14 13.80 24.88 -12.07
C SER A 14 12.99 23.93 -12.97
N THR A 15 12.42 22.88 -12.38
CA THR A 15 11.54 21.95 -13.08
C THR A 15 10.26 22.66 -13.52
N TRP A 16 9.65 23.44 -12.62
CA TRP A 16 8.46 24.21 -12.92
C TRP A 16 8.71 25.33 -13.94
N GLU A 17 9.84 26.01 -13.87
CA GLU A 17 10.20 27.03 -14.88
C GLU A 17 10.33 26.40 -16.27
N THR A 18 10.93 25.20 -16.34
CA THR A 18 10.99 24.42 -17.58
C THR A 18 9.61 24.00 -18.05
N ASP A 19 8.76 23.53 -17.14
CA ASP A 19 7.39 23.10 -17.46
C ASP A 19 6.56 24.27 -18.01
N LEU A 20 6.60 25.44 -17.35
CA LEU A 20 5.89 26.64 -17.80
C LEU A 20 6.35 27.10 -19.19
N ARG A 21 7.65 27.04 -19.46
CA ARG A 21 8.21 27.36 -20.78
C ARG A 21 7.72 26.38 -21.84
N ARG A 22 7.78 25.08 -21.56
CA ARG A 22 7.32 24.03 -22.49
C ARG A 22 5.81 24.09 -22.74
N ILE A 23 5.02 24.40 -21.72
CA ILE A 23 3.57 24.62 -21.85
C ILE A 23 3.30 25.83 -22.73
N LYS A 24 4.05 26.93 -22.58
CA LYS A 24 3.93 28.11 -23.43
C LYS A 24 4.28 27.80 -24.90
N ASP A 25 5.31 27.00 -25.13
CA ASP A 25 5.83 26.73 -26.48
C ASP A 25 5.02 25.66 -27.25
N HIS A 26 4.50 24.65 -26.54
CA HIS A 26 3.89 23.46 -27.16
C HIS A 26 2.42 23.23 -26.77
N GLY A 27 1.90 23.99 -25.80
CA GLY A 27 0.59 23.73 -25.19
C GLY A 27 0.64 22.67 -24.10
N ALA A 28 -0.25 22.78 -23.12
CA ALA A 28 -0.27 21.91 -21.94
C ALA A 28 -0.51 20.43 -22.28
N GLU A 29 -1.47 20.15 -23.16
CA GLU A 29 -1.85 18.77 -23.53
C GLU A 29 -0.70 18.03 -24.23
N GLN A 30 -0.11 18.64 -25.27
CA GLN A 30 0.98 18.00 -26.02
C GLN A 30 2.22 17.79 -25.14
N TYR A 31 2.53 18.75 -24.27
CA TYR A 31 3.65 18.62 -23.36
C TYR A 31 3.40 17.53 -22.31
N LEU A 32 2.19 17.43 -21.75
CA LEU A 32 1.83 16.36 -20.83
C LEU A 32 1.99 14.99 -21.48
N ARG A 33 1.47 14.77 -22.70
CA ARG A 33 1.65 13.50 -23.43
C ARG A 33 3.12 13.14 -23.61
N THR A 34 3.96 14.14 -23.91
CA THR A 34 5.41 13.95 -24.05
C THR A 34 6.07 13.58 -22.73
N LEU A 35 5.67 14.24 -21.64
CA LEU A 35 6.14 13.93 -20.29
C LEU A 35 5.71 12.53 -19.86
N GLU A 36 4.47 12.12 -20.11
CA GLU A 36 3.97 10.80 -19.77
C GLU A 36 4.73 9.71 -20.53
N ALA A 37 4.89 9.87 -21.84
CA ALA A 37 5.63 8.92 -22.65
C ALA A 37 7.10 8.78 -22.23
N SER A 38 7.72 9.85 -21.72
CA SER A 38 9.13 9.84 -21.30
C SER A 38 9.33 9.38 -19.86
N VAL A 39 8.45 9.76 -18.94
CA VAL A 39 8.61 9.52 -17.50
C VAL A 39 7.85 8.27 -17.04
N LEU A 40 6.63 8.04 -17.55
CA LEU A 40 5.73 6.97 -17.13
C LEU A 40 5.75 5.79 -18.12
N SER A 41 6.94 5.43 -18.60
CA SER A 41 7.15 4.23 -19.43
C SER A 41 6.84 2.94 -18.66
N ASP A 42 6.73 1.80 -19.35
CA ASP A 42 6.53 0.51 -18.69
C ASP A 42 7.62 0.21 -17.63
N SER A 43 8.87 0.60 -17.90
CA SER A 43 9.95 0.47 -16.92
C SER A 43 9.73 1.30 -15.65
N PHE A 44 9.04 2.44 -15.74
CA PHE A 44 8.70 3.22 -14.55
C PHE A 44 7.73 2.43 -13.67
N TRP A 45 6.65 1.90 -14.26
CA TRP A 45 5.62 1.18 -13.53
C TRP A 45 6.13 -0.14 -12.95
N ASP A 46 6.86 -0.91 -13.74
CA ASP A 46 7.24 -2.28 -13.39
C ASP A 46 8.50 -2.36 -12.52
N VAL A 47 9.36 -1.33 -12.58
CA VAL A 47 10.66 -1.32 -11.90
C VAL A 47 10.80 -0.13 -10.96
N THR A 48 10.76 1.10 -11.49
CA THR A 48 11.07 2.30 -10.69
C THR A 48 10.10 2.47 -9.53
N LEU A 49 8.80 2.42 -9.78
CA LEU A 49 7.78 2.61 -8.75
C LEU A 49 7.83 1.49 -7.69
N VAL A 50 8.09 0.24 -8.11
CA VAL A 50 8.25 -0.90 -7.19
C VAL A 50 9.47 -0.71 -6.26
N GLN A 51 10.55 -0.10 -6.75
CA GLN A 51 11.71 0.26 -5.95
C GLN A 51 11.44 1.46 -5.02
N GLU A 52 10.74 2.49 -5.49
CA GLU A 52 10.34 3.65 -4.67
C GLU A 52 9.43 3.26 -3.49
N LEU A 53 8.68 2.17 -3.65
CA LEU A 53 7.86 1.57 -2.60
C LEU A 53 8.68 0.78 -1.56
N GLU A 54 9.98 0.57 -1.76
CA GLU A 54 10.91 0.07 -0.74
C GLU A 54 11.40 1.24 0.13
N SER A 55 10.48 1.76 0.96
CA SER A 55 10.73 2.94 1.77
C SER A 55 10.22 2.78 3.20
N PRO A 56 10.93 3.34 4.20
CA PRO A 56 10.38 3.47 5.54
C PRO A 56 9.47 4.68 5.73
N SER A 57 9.47 5.61 4.76
CA SER A 57 8.76 6.88 4.90
C SER A 57 7.30 6.74 4.53
N LYS A 58 6.41 6.91 5.52
CA LYS A 58 4.97 7.07 5.28
C LYS A 58 4.65 8.33 4.47
N ARG A 59 5.59 9.28 4.35
CA ARG A 59 5.45 10.47 3.51
C ARG A 59 6.02 10.27 2.09
N SER A 60 6.45 9.05 1.75
CA SER A 60 6.89 8.71 0.40
C SER A 60 5.81 9.07 -0.62
N PRO A 61 6.13 9.78 -1.71
CA PRO A 61 5.14 10.14 -2.72
C PRO A 61 4.47 8.91 -3.36
N ALA A 62 5.22 7.82 -3.56
CA ALA A 62 4.67 6.54 -4.03
C ALA A 62 3.63 5.98 -3.04
N PHE A 63 3.92 6.01 -1.73
CA PHE A 63 2.97 5.54 -0.70
C PHE A 63 1.73 6.42 -0.59
N GLN A 64 1.90 7.75 -0.64
CA GLN A 64 0.78 8.69 -0.61
C GLN A 64 -0.11 8.52 -1.85
N THR A 65 0.49 8.27 -3.02
CA THR A 65 -0.28 7.98 -4.24
C THR A 65 -1.02 6.64 -4.13
N TYR A 66 -0.40 5.61 -3.52
CA TYR A 66 -1.10 4.36 -3.20
C TYR A 66 -2.32 4.58 -2.29
N LEU A 67 -2.19 5.37 -1.23
CA LEU A 67 -3.34 5.68 -0.37
C LEU A 67 -4.43 6.45 -1.12
N ALA A 68 -4.06 7.41 -1.98
CA ALA A 68 -5.01 8.14 -2.82
C ALA A 68 -5.76 7.22 -3.80
N ALA A 69 -5.06 6.29 -4.45
CA ALA A 69 -5.67 5.29 -5.32
C ALA A 69 -6.70 4.43 -4.58
N ARG A 70 -6.42 4.07 -3.32
CA ARG A 70 -7.36 3.31 -2.47
C ARG A 70 -8.57 4.11 -2.06
N VAL A 71 -8.39 5.39 -1.73
CA VAL A 71 -9.49 6.31 -1.44
C VAL A 71 -10.40 6.44 -2.67
N ALA A 72 -9.82 6.66 -3.86
CA ALA A 72 -10.57 6.78 -5.10
C ALA A 72 -11.38 5.51 -5.44
N LYS A 73 -10.82 4.33 -5.16
CA LYS A 73 -11.51 3.03 -5.34
C LYS A 73 -12.48 2.67 -4.21
N GLY A 74 -12.58 3.49 -3.15
CA GLY A 74 -13.43 3.20 -1.99
C GLY A 74 -13.01 1.96 -1.19
N GLY A 75 -11.72 1.58 -1.22
CA GLY A 75 -11.22 0.37 -0.59
C GLY A 75 -11.39 0.37 0.94
N ARG A 76 -11.66 -0.81 1.52
CA ARG A 76 -11.79 -0.99 2.97
C ARG A 76 -10.44 -1.10 3.65
N GLY A 77 -10.40 -0.78 4.94
CA GLY A 77 -9.26 -1.11 5.79
C GLY A 77 -8.97 -2.60 5.81
N PHE A 78 -7.73 -2.96 6.12
CA PHE A 78 -7.31 -4.35 6.23
C PHE A 78 -8.16 -5.07 7.29
N LEU A 79 -8.76 -6.19 6.88
CA LEU A 79 -9.69 -7.02 7.65
C LEU A 79 -10.96 -6.29 8.15
N SER A 80 -11.21 -5.07 7.68
CA SER A 80 -12.44 -4.32 7.94
C SER A 80 -13.55 -4.76 6.99
N LYS A 81 -14.77 -4.89 7.52
CA LYS A 81 -15.95 -5.18 6.73
C LYS A 81 -16.56 -3.94 6.08
N SER A 82 -16.49 -2.80 6.77
CA SER A 82 -17.32 -1.62 6.45
C SER A 82 -16.57 -0.28 6.47
N ILE A 83 -15.46 -0.16 7.20
CA ILE A 83 -14.74 1.11 7.34
C ILE A 83 -13.75 1.26 6.18
N ASN A 84 -13.92 2.34 5.42
CA ASN A 84 -13.06 2.61 4.27
C ASN A 84 -11.79 3.40 4.64
N ILE A 85 -10.84 3.43 3.73
CA ILE A 85 -9.55 4.08 3.94
C ILE A 85 -9.65 5.59 4.14
N ALA A 86 -10.61 6.26 3.48
CA ALA A 86 -10.83 7.68 3.69
C ALA A 86 -11.18 7.97 5.16
N GLN A 87 -12.13 7.24 5.72
CA GLN A 87 -12.50 7.35 7.14
C GLN A 87 -11.33 7.03 8.07
N MET A 88 -10.52 6.01 7.75
CA MET A 88 -9.35 5.67 8.57
C MET A 88 -8.29 6.77 8.59
N ILE A 89 -8.05 7.43 7.46
CA ILE A 89 -7.12 8.56 7.36
C ILE A 89 -7.62 9.77 8.18
N GLU A 90 -8.93 9.97 8.25
CA GLU A 90 -9.58 11.04 9.03
C GLU A 90 -9.59 10.79 10.55
N GLY A 91 -9.03 9.68 11.02
CA GLY A 91 -8.82 9.39 12.45
C GLY A 91 -9.56 8.16 12.97
N HIS A 92 -10.22 7.38 12.11
CA HIS A 92 -10.95 6.17 12.50
C HIS A 92 -10.15 4.87 12.34
N GLY A 93 -8.83 4.94 12.13
CA GLY A 93 -8.00 3.75 11.94
C GLY A 93 -6.59 3.87 12.48
N ASP A 94 -5.97 2.70 12.67
CA ASP A 94 -4.58 2.55 13.07
C ASP A 94 -3.73 2.07 11.91
N MET A 95 -2.46 2.49 11.91
CA MET A 95 -1.45 1.92 11.02
C MET A 95 -0.81 0.70 11.71
N HIS A 96 -1.12 -0.49 11.22
CA HIS A 96 -0.64 -1.76 11.76
C HIS A 96 0.50 -2.36 10.94
N HIS A 97 1.47 -2.99 11.61
CA HIS A 97 2.50 -3.79 10.96
C HIS A 97 1.93 -5.16 10.60
N ILE A 98 1.71 -5.43 9.31
CA ILE A 98 1.13 -6.70 8.82
C ILE A 98 1.91 -7.90 9.37
N ILE A 99 3.25 -7.85 9.28
CA ILE A 99 4.13 -8.74 10.05
C ILE A 99 4.61 -7.94 11.27
N PRO A 100 4.21 -8.33 12.50
CA PRO A 100 4.49 -7.55 13.68
C PRO A 100 5.97 -7.28 13.92
N LYS A 101 6.26 -6.08 14.42
CA LYS A 101 7.63 -5.62 14.70
C LYS A 101 8.39 -6.56 15.64
N ASN A 102 7.79 -6.97 16.77
CA ASN A 102 8.54 -7.77 17.75
C ASN A 102 8.74 -9.19 17.23
N HIS A 103 7.79 -9.73 16.47
CA HIS A 103 7.99 -10.97 15.71
C HIS A 103 9.22 -10.88 14.80
N LEU A 104 9.33 -9.83 13.97
CA LEU A 104 10.48 -9.64 13.08
C LEU A 104 11.82 -9.51 13.84
N ILE A 105 11.86 -8.74 14.92
CA ILE A 105 13.07 -8.57 15.73
C ILE A 105 13.57 -9.91 16.28
N ARG A 106 12.66 -10.75 16.81
CA ARG A 106 13.00 -12.08 17.35
C ARG A 106 13.53 -13.04 16.28
N HIS A 107 13.25 -12.79 15.00
CA HIS A 107 13.59 -13.68 13.89
C HIS A 107 14.62 -13.06 12.92
N GLY A 108 15.52 -12.20 13.42
CA GLY A 108 16.70 -11.77 12.66
C GLY A 108 16.54 -10.46 11.87
N PHE A 109 15.49 -9.68 12.14
CA PHE A 109 15.26 -8.36 11.53
C PHE A 109 15.28 -7.22 12.58
N PRO A 110 16.42 -6.97 13.25
CA PRO A 110 16.48 -6.06 14.38
C PRO A 110 16.49 -4.57 13.97
N LYS A 111 16.76 -4.25 12.71
CA LYS A 111 16.96 -2.85 12.28
C LYS A 111 15.62 -2.20 12.02
N GLN A 112 15.50 -0.91 12.34
CA GLN A 112 14.29 -0.13 12.07
C GLN A 112 13.85 -0.21 10.61
N GLY A 113 14.80 -0.16 9.67
CA GLY A 113 14.53 -0.29 8.24
C GLY A 113 14.01 -1.66 7.83
N ASP A 114 14.11 -2.70 8.66
CA ASP A 114 13.57 -4.01 8.33
C ASP A 114 12.06 -4.04 8.55
N TYR A 115 11.58 -3.57 9.72
CA TYR A 115 10.16 -3.66 10.10
C TYR A 115 9.35 -2.41 9.78
N ASN A 116 9.96 -1.22 9.77
CA ASN A 116 9.29 0.02 9.36
C ASN A 116 9.39 0.18 7.84
N GLN A 117 8.73 -0.68 7.09
CA GLN A 117 8.60 -0.55 5.64
C GLN A 117 7.13 -0.25 5.29
N ILE A 118 6.88 0.67 4.37
CA ILE A 118 5.51 0.97 3.90
C ILE A 118 4.78 -0.28 3.38
N ALA A 119 5.51 -1.19 2.74
CA ALA A 119 5.00 -2.49 2.30
C ALA A 119 4.68 -3.46 3.46
N ASN A 120 5.09 -3.16 4.69
CA ASN A 120 4.70 -3.90 5.90
C ASN A 120 3.58 -3.20 6.69
N PHE A 121 3.03 -2.09 6.20
CA PHE A 121 1.97 -1.35 6.90
C PHE A 121 0.61 -1.50 6.22
N ALA A 122 -0.45 -1.65 7.00
CA ALA A 122 -1.83 -1.53 6.55
C ALA A 122 -2.64 -0.65 7.51
N LEU A 123 -3.60 0.10 6.97
CA LEU A 123 -4.61 0.78 7.78
C LEU A 123 -5.69 -0.23 8.15
N THR A 124 -6.04 -0.28 9.42
CA THR A 124 -7.04 -1.21 9.99
C THR A 124 -7.82 -0.51 11.10
N GLU A 125 -8.98 -1.06 11.45
CA GLU A 125 -9.73 -0.59 12.62
C GLU A 125 -8.95 -0.87 13.92
N THR A 126 -9.10 0.01 14.91
CA THR A 126 -8.40 -0.12 16.21
C THR A 126 -8.75 -1.42 16.93
N ALA A 127 -10.01 -1.87 16.88
CA ALA A 127 -10.40 -3.15 17.47
C ALA A 127 -9.65 -4.34 16.84
N ILE A 128 -9.47 -4.32 15.52
CA ILE A 128 -8.73 -5.34 14.77
C ILE A 128 -7.23 -5.27 15.13
N ASN A 129 -6.66 -4.07 15.16
CA ASN A 129 -5.26 -3.85 15.57
C ASN A 129 -4.98 -4.42 16.97
N ILE A 130 -5.88 -4.14 17.92
CA ILE A 130 -5.81 -4.66 19.30
C ILE A 130 -5.99 -6.19 19.34
N ALA A 131 -6.79 -6.77 18.45
CA ALA A 131 -7.00 -8.21 18.39
C ALA A 131 -5.76 -8.96 17.84
N ILE A 132 -5.12 -8.43 16.79
CA ILE A 132 -3.92 -9.02 16.18
C ILE A 132 -2.72 -8.98 17.14
N LYS A 133 -2.53 -7.86 17.83
CA LYS A 133 -1.38 -7.63 18.74
C LYS A 133 -0.03 -7.86 18.05
N ASP A 134 0.66 -8.94 18.43
CA ASP A 134 1.99 -9.36 17.95
C ASP A 134 1.94 -10.76 17.31
N LEU A 135 0.73 -11.24 16.97
CA LEU A 135 0.54 -12.52 16.29
C LEU A 135 1.11 -12.43 14.86
N PRO A 136 1.91 -13.41 14.41
CA PRO A 136 2.34 -13.44 13.02
C PRO A 136 1.17 -13.70 12.05
N PRO A 137 1.30 -13.32 10.77
CA PRO A 137 0.25 -13.49 9.76
C PRO A 137 -0.37 -14.86 9.72
N LYS A 138 0.44 -15.92 9.69
CA LYS A 138 -0.06 -17.28 9.66
C LYS A 138 -1.03 -17.59 10.80
N GLU A 139 -0.78 -17.06 12.00
CA GLU A 139 -1.62 -17.31 13.18
C GLU A 139 -2.92 -16.49 13.14
N TYR A 140 -2.84 -15.17 12.92
CA TYR A 140 -4.07 -14.37 12.90
C TYR A 140 -4.92 -14.63 11.66
N MET A 141 -4.34 -15.00 10.52
CA MET A 141 -5.09 -15.40 9.33
C MET A 141 -5.78 -16.74 9.52
N LEU A 142 -5.18 -17.67 10.27
CA LEU A 142 -5.87 -18.91 10.67
C LEU A 142 -7.12 -18.60 11.51
N MET A 143 -7.04 -17.62 12.43
CA MET A 143 -8.23 -17.18 13.19
C MET A 143 -9.33 -16.64 12.28
N VAL A 144 -8.99 -15.90 11.23
CA VAL A 144 -9.96 -15.42 10.24
C VAL A 144 -10.59 -16.58 9.46
N LEU A 145 -9.79 -17.59 9.07
CA LEU A 145 -10.32 -18.78 8.40
C LEU A 145 -11.26 -19.60 9.31
N GLU A 146 -10.89 -19.81 10.57
CA GLU A 146 -11.76 -20.45 11.58
C GLU A 146 -13.05 -19.65 11.82
N GLN A 147 -12.98 -18.32 11.80
CA GLN A 147 -14.15 -17.43 11.89
C GLN A 147 -15.09 -17.61 10.69
N ILE A 148 -14.54 -17.74 9.47
CA ILE A 148 -15.34 -17.99 8.26
C ILE A 148 -16.03 -19.36 8.33
N GLU A 149 -15.35 -20.38 8.85
CA GLU A 149 -15.91 -21.73 8.96
C GLU A 149 -16.97 -21.85 10.07
N SER A 150 -16.72 -21.21 11.22
CA SER A 150 -17.57 -21.36 12.40
C SER A 150 -18.65 -20.29 12.55
N GLY A 151 -18.52 -19.15 11.85
CA GLY A 151 -19.34 -17.96 12.04
C GLY A 151 -19.07 -17.18 13.34
N ASN A 152 -18.15 -17.66 14.19
CA ASN A 152 -17.82 -17.00 15.45
C ASN A 152 -16.79 -15.89 15.22
N LEU A 153 -17.21 -14.65 15.43
CA LEU A 153 -16.35 -13.47 15.24
C LEU A 153 -15.27 -13.38 16.33
N ARG A 154 -14.01 -13.34 15.89
CA ARG A 154 -12.81 -13.19 16.73
C ARG A 154 -11.92 -12.04 16.26
N LEU A 155 -11.85 -11.81 14.95
CA LEU A 155 -11.00 -10.81 14.33
C LEU A 155 -11.78 -10.13 13.19
N GLY A 156 -12.20 -8.89 13.46
CA GLY A 156 -13.07 -8.15 12.55
C GLY A 156 -14.41 -8.85 12.34
N GLU A 157 -15.07 -8.54 11.23
CA GLU A 157 -16.43 -9.00 10.94
C GLU A 157 -16.56 -9.72 9.58
N ILE A 158 -15.44 -9.96 8.89
CA ILE A 158 -15.40 -10.71 7.63
C ILE A 158 -15.66 -12.19 7.93
N CYS A 159 -16.79 -12.71 7.47
CA CYS A 159 -17.22 -14.11 7.66
C CYS A 159 -17.45 -14.85 6.34
N ASP A 160 -16.98 -14.29 5.23
CA ASP A 160 -17.09 -14.86 3.89
C ASP A 160 -15.71 -14.92 3.22
N ARG A 161 -15.42 -16.01 2.52
CA ARG A 161 -14.11 -16.24 1.90
C ARG A 161 -13.89 -15.32 0.71
N GLU A 162 -14.91 -15.07 -0.10
CA GLU A 162 -14.79 -14.15 -1.23
C GLU A 162 -14.59 -12.72 -0.72
N ASP A 163 -15.28 -12.34 0.36
CA ASP A 163 -15.11 -11.03 0.98
C ASP A 163 -13.73 -10.83 1.58
N LEU A 164 -13.14 -11.87 2.18
CA LEU A 164 -11.75 -11.83 2.62
C LEU A 164 -10.81 -11.60 1.43
N GLN A 165 -10.97 -12.35 0.34
CA GLN A 165 -10.13 -12.20 -0.86
C GLN A 165 -10.25 -10.79 -1.47
N ARG A 166 -11.47 -10.24 -1.54
CA ARG A 166 -11.68 -8.85 -1.95
C ARG A 166 -10.97 -7.87 -1.02
N ASN A 167 -11.11 -8.04 0.29
CA ASN A 167 -10.43 -7.18 1.26
C ASN A 167 -8.90 -7.24 1.14
N LEU A 168 -8.32 -8.42 0.93
CA LEU A 168 -6.87 -8.58 0.70
C LEU A 168 -6.44 -7.85 -0.58
N ALA A 169 -7.18 -7.99 -1.68
CA ALA A 169 -6.92 -7.28 -2.93
C ALA A 169 -7.05 -5.76 -2.76
N GLU A 170 -8.09 -5.27 -2.07
CA GLU A 170 -8.30 -3.85 -1.74
C GLU A 170 -7.14 -3.25 -0.91
N ASN A 171 -6.36 -4.09 -0.22
CA ASN A 171 -5.22 -3.71 0.62
C ASN A 171 -3.84 -4.04 0.00
N ALA A 172 -3.83 -4.47 -1.27
CA ALA A 172 -2.64 -4.95 -1.97
C ALA A 172 -1.88 -6.03 -1.17
N ILE A 173 -2.60 -6.93 -0.51
CA ILE A 173 -2.03 -8.01 0.29
C ILE A 173 -1.89 -9.25 -0.59
N PRO A 174 -0.67 -9.77 -0.80
CA PRO A 174 -0.47 -11.03 -1.51
C PRO A 174 -1.08 -12.21 -0.77
N GLU A 175 -1.55 -13.22 -1.51
CA GLU A 175 -1.99 -14.52 -0.97
C GLU A 175 -0.94 -15.21 -0.09
N LEU A 176 0.34 -14.85 -0.26
CA LEU A 176 1.42 -15.32 0.61
C LEU A 176 1.13 -15.03 2.10
N ILE A 177 0.29 -14.04 2.43
CA ILE A 177 -0.09 -13.67 3.81
C ILE A 177 -0.49 -14.86 4.69
N PHE A 178 -1.19 -15.86 4.12
CA PHE A 178 -1.63 -17.05 4.85
C PHE A 178 -0.47 -17.93 5.31
N ASN A 179 0.67 -17.85 4.62
CA ASN A 179 1.87 -18.63 4.88
C ASN A 179 3.08 -17.75 5.22
N THR A 180 2.88 -16.45 5.43
CA THR A 180 3.99 -15.53 5.71
C THR A 180 4.55 -15.79 7.10
N THR A 181 5.86 -16.05 7.13
CA THR A 181 6.71 -16.16 8.31
C THR A 181 7.83 -15.13 8.21
N ALA A 182 8.74 -15.12 9.20
CA ALA A 182 9.95 -14.30 9.09
C ALA A 182 10.86 -14.74 7.93
N GLU A 183 10.87 -16.03 7.56
CA GLU A 183 11.77 -16.52 6.49
C GLU A 183 11.40 -15.96 5.10
N ASN A 184 10.11 -15.86 4.80
CA ASN A 184 9.61 -15.35 3.51
C ASN A 184 9.14 -13.88 3.58
N TYR A 185 9.42 -13.17 4.67
CA TYR A 185 9.03 -11.77 4.86
C TYR A 185 9.46 -10.85 3.71
N LYS A 186 10.68 -11.04 3.18
CA LYS A 186 11.18 -10.23 2.06
C LYS A 186 10.38 -10.47 0.77
N GLU A 187 9.98 -11.71 0.51
CA GLU A 187 9.15 -12.10 -0.62
C GLU A 187 7.75 -11.49 -0.50
N PHE A 188 7.14 -11.57 0.68
CA PHE A 188 5.87 -10.91 0.97
C PHE A 188 5.94 -9.40 0.66
N ARG A 189 6.97 -8.72 1.14
CA ARG A 189 7.15 -7.29 0.86
C ARG A 189 7.31 -7.01 -0.63
N ALA A 190 8.10 -7.82 -1.34
CA ALA A 190 8.31 -7.63 -2.78
C ALA A 190 6.99 -7.80 -3.57
N GLY A 191 6.25 -8.87 -3.31
CA GLY A 191 4.94 -9.11 -3.91
C GLY A 191 3.94 -8.00 -3.59
N ARG A 192 3.91 -7.54 -2.33
CA ARG A 192 3.04 -6.42 -1.93
C ARG A 192 3.37 -5.13 -2.67
N ARG A 193 4.66 -4.78 -2.81
CA ARG A 193 5.06 -3.58 -3.57
C ARG A 193 4.62 -3.64 -5.03
N PHE A 194 4.70 -4.80 -5.65
CA PHE A 194 4.19 -5.00 -7.01
C PHE A 194 2.68 -4.75 -7.11
N LEU A 195 1.89 -5.30 -6.18
CA LEU A 195 0.44 -5.06 -6.13
C LEU A 195 0.11 -3.58 -5.86
N MET A 196 0.86 -2.93 -4.98
CA MET A 196 0.70 -1.49 -4.71
C MET A 196 1.01 -0.65 -5.95
N ALA A 197 2.09 -0.95 -6.67
CA ALA A 197 2.45 -0.26 -7.92
C ALA A 197 1.38 -0.47 -9.01
N THR A 198 0.87 -1.69 -9.14
CA THR A 198 -0.22 -2.03 -10.06
C THR A 198 -1.47 -1.20 -9.75
N MET A 199 -1.85 -1.11 -8.48
CA MET A 199 -3.01 -0.32 -8.06
C MET A 199 -2.85 1.18 -8.35
N ILE A 200 -1.63 1.71 -8.21
CA ILE A 200 -1.33 3.10 -8.59
C ILE A 200 -1.46 3.28 -10.11
N LYS A 201 -0.91 2.36 -10.92
CA LYS A 201 -1.00 2.40 -12.38
C LYS A 201 -2.44 2.39 -12.85
N GLU A 202 -3.24 1.44 -12.36
CA GLU A 202 -4.66 1.34 -12.69
C GLU A 202 -5.45 2.60 -12.30
N TYR A 203 -5.11 3.20 -11.16
CA TYR A 203 -5.71 4.48 -10.77
C TYR A 203 -5.30 5.60 -11.73
N TYR A 204 -4.02 5.68 -12.09
CA TYR A 204 -3.53 6.68 -13.04
C TYR A 204 -4.21 6.57 -14.41
N ASP A 205 -4.32 5.36 -14.94
CA ASP A 205 -4.91 5.08 -16.26
C ASP A 205 -6.44 5.34 -16.29
N SER A 206 -7.08 5.47 -15.13
CA SER A 206 -8.51 5.76 -15.01
C SER A 206 -8.87 7.26 -14.99
N LEU A 207 -7.88 8.15 -14.94
CA LEU A 207 -8.05 9.61 -14.91
C LEU A 207 -8.21 10.22 -16.31
#